data_AF-A0A316GR74-F1
#
_entry.id   AF-A0A316GR74-F1
#
_cell.length_a   1.000
_cell.length_b   1.000
_cell.length_c   1.000
_cell.angle_alpha   90.00
_cell.angle_beta   90.00
_cell.angle_gamma   90.00
#
_symmetry.space_group_name_H-M   'P 1'
#
loop_
_entity.id
_entity.type
_entity.pdbx_description
1 polymer ?
#
loop_
_entity_poly.entity_id
_entity_poly.type
_entity_poly.pdbx_seq_one_letter_code
_entity_poly.pdbx_strand_id
1 'polypeptide(L)'
;MRIPAIIFCLCAAGAALAQEADPTPLPSDRGPGLMGDRRPIGDYPTLGATTPTVPLGGEAKTAEEILADPEARMIFTALAARGCVIAPADVAPTLAPLGISFEAARRVFTDLEVSGLGTQSSDGRMSIPASLCPPPQPEASYRDQVLQAFSDAGCTLSEEDILTALPDLGEPQLQAILAPMQAQGALEIGSLSGTLAPPLCGGETASR
;
A
#
# COMPACT_ATOMS: atom_id res chain seq x y z
N MET A 1 56.58 -6.85 -8.60
CA MET A 1 55.54 -5.91 -8.13
C MET A 1 55.01 -6.43 -6.81
N ARG A 2 55.11 -5.65 -5.73
CA ARG A 2 54.71 -6.03 -4.36
C ARG A 2 53.34 -5.41 -4.07
N ILE A 3 52.38 -6.26 -3.71
CA ILE A 3 51.01 -5.86 -3.34
C ILE A 3 51.03 -5.46 -1.85
N PRO A 4 50.62 -4.24 -1.46
CA PRO A 4 50.51 -3.88 -0.05
C PRO A 4 49.23 -4.48 0.56
N ALA A 5 49.39 -5.15 1.70
CA ALA A 5 48.30 -5.65 2.52
C ALA A 5 47.60 -4.46 3.21
N ILE A 6 46.31 -4.27 2.92
CA ILE A 6 45.46 -3.30 3.60
C ILE A 6 44.80 -4.00 4.79
N ILE A 7 45.21 -3.61 5.99
CA ILE A 7 44.65 -4.05 7.26
C ILE A 7 43.32 -3.33 7.46
N PHE A 8 42.21 -4.07 7.38
CA PHE A 8 40.88 -3.56 7.72
C PHE A 8 40.75 -3.46 9.24
N CYS A 9 40.63 -2.24 9.74
CA CYS A 9 40.37 -1.94 11.14
C CYS A 9 38.86 -2.09 11.40
N LEU A 10 38.48 -3.14 12.12
CA LEU A 10 37.11 -3.45 12.50
C LEU A 10 36.71 -2.57 13.70
N CYS A 11 36.06 -1.43 13.46
CA CYS A 11 35.46 -0.63 14.53
C CYS A 11 34.11 -1.23 14.92
N ALA A 12 34.10 -1.93 16.04
CA ALA A 12 32.90 -2.29 16.78
C ALA A 12 32.35 -1.05 17.52
N ALA A 13 31.16 -0.59 17.13
CA ALA A 13 30.34 0.36 17.89
C ALA A 13 28.88 0.04 17.54
N GLY A 14 27.93 -0.13 18.45
CA GLY A 14 27.89 -0.04 19.90
C GLY A 14 26.41 -0.22 20.24
N ALA A 15 26.10 -1.17 21.11
CA ALA A 15 24.74 -1.45 21.55
C ALA A 15 24.23 -0.25 22.38
N ALA A 16 23.28 0.52 21.84
CA ALA A 16 22.52 1.48 22.60
C ALA A 16 21.23 0.83 23.10
N LEU A 17 21.09 0.84 24.41
CA LEU A 17 20.08 0.17 25.22
C LEU A 17 18.68 0.70 24.91
N ALA A 18 17.74 -0.22 24.72
CA ALA A 18 16.31 0.03 24.75
C ALA A 18 15.93 0.56 26.14
N GLN A 19 15.40 1.78 26.17
CA GLN A 19 14.83 2.37 27.37
C GLN A 19 13.37 1.90 27.46
N GLU A 20 13.11 0.97 28.38
CA GLU A 20 11.75 0.54 28.74
C GLU A 20 10.96 1.75 29.24
N ALA A 21 9.95 2.15 28.46
CA ALA A 21 9.00 3.17 28.87
C ALA A 21 8.08 2.58 29.95
N ASP A 22 8.19 3.15 31.15
CA ASP A 22 7.39 2.89 32.33
C ASP A 22 5.88 3.10 32.03
N PRO A 23 5.03 2.05 32.08
CA PRO A 23 3.60 2.19 31.88
C PRO A 23 2.97 2.78 33.14
N THR A 24 2.86 4.10 33.17
CA THR A 24 2.10 4.81 34.21
C THR A 24 0.64 4.30 34.19
N PRO A 25 0.11 3.76 35.31
CA PRO A 25 -1.28 3.33 35.37
C PRO A 25 -2.21 4.55 35.33
N LEU A 26 -3.09 4.58 34.33
CA LEU A 26 -4.15 5.59 34.24
C LEU A 26 -5.05 5.51 35.50
N PRO A 27 -5.43 6.67 36.09
CA PRO A 27 -6.36 6.70 37.21
C PRO A 27 -7.72 6.13 36.77
N SER A 28 -8.17 5.08 37.46
CA SER A 28 -9.53 4.56 37.36
C SER A 28 -10.51 5.61 37.87
N ASP A 29 -11.11 6.35 36.95
CA ASP A 29 -12.21 7.25 37.22
C ASP A 29 -13.47 6.42 37.54
N ARG A 30 -13.61 6.06 38.82
CA ARG A 30 -14.86 5.53 39.37
C ARG A 30 -15.86 6.68 39.46
N GLY A 31 -16.51 6.96 38.34
CA GLY A 31 -17.67 7.84 38.30
C GLY A 31 -18.77 7.34 39.26
N PRO A 32 -19.47 8.24 39.96
CA PRO A 32 -20.50 7.90 40.93
C PRO A 32 -21.69 7.22 40.25
N GLY A 33 -22.13 6.11 40.84
CA GLY A 33 -23.30 5.36 40.40
C GLY A 33 -24.55 6.22 40.38
N LEU A 34 -25.00 6.55 39.17
CA LEU A 34 -26.34 7.06 38.91
C LEU A 34 -27.34 5.90 39.02
N MET A 35 -27.64 5.49 40.26
CA MET A 35 -28.91 4.84 40.58
C MET A 35 -29.99 5.92 40.56
N GLY A 36 -30.47 6.27 39.36
CA GLY A 36 -31.59 7.18 39.16
C GLY A 36 -32.65 6.51 38.31
N ASP A 37 -33.78 6.19 38.95
CA ASP A 37 -35.10 6.01 38.34
C ASP A 37 -35.23 5.05 37.15
N ARG A 38 -35.41 3.76 37.48
CA ARG A 38 -36.21 2.84 36.64
C ARG A 38 -37.65 3.34 36.58
N ARG A 39 -37.93 4.28 35.68
CA ARG A 39 -39.30 4.50 35.21
C ARG A 39 -39.75 3.23 34.47
N PRO A 40 -40.98 2.73 34.69
CA PRO A 40 -41.50 1.64 33.90
C PRO A 40 -41.46 2.05 32.42
N ILE A 41 -40.82 1.21 31.61
CA ILE A 41 -40.80 1.31 30.16
C ILE A 41 -42.26 1.19 29.74
N GLY A 42 -42.93 2.33 29.52
CA GLY A 42 -44.25 2.35 28.92
C GLY A 42 -44.16 1.74 27.54
N ASP A 43 -45.18 0.99 27.15
CA ASP A 43 -45.36 0.41 25.82
C ASP A 43 -45.18 1.50 24.75
N TYR A 44 -43.96 1.63 24.24
CA TYR A 44 -43.71 2.43 23.06
C TYR A 44 -44.48 1.76 21.93
N PRO A 45 -45.34 2.48 21.20
CA PRO A 45 -45.93 1.92 20.00
C PRO A 45 -44.77 1.46 19.14
N THR A 46 -44.71 0.16 18.85
CA THR A 46 -43.84 -0.40 17.83
C THR A 46 -44.17 0.36 16.55
N LEU A 47 -43.40 1.41 16.26
CA LEU A 47 -43.35 2.02 14.95
C LEU A 47 -42.96 0.86 14.05
N GLY A 48 -43.96 0.28 13.39
CA GLY A 48 -43.76 -0.80 12.45
C GLY A 48 -42.64 -0.34 11.55
N ALA A 49 -41.49 -1.01 11.64
CA ALA A 49 -40.35 -0.76 10.81
C ALA A 49 -40.72 -1.23 9.39
N THR A 50 -41.62 -0.50 8.74
CA THR A 50 -41.68 -0.43 7.30
C THR A 50 -40.42 0.30 6.90
N THR A 51 -39.32 -0.46 6.84
CA THR A 51 -38.14 -0.06 6.09
C THR A 51 -38.67 0.34 4.72
N PRO A 52 -38.61 1.61 4.32
CA PRO A 52 -39.11 2.00 3.02
C PRO A 52 -38.30 1.22 1.99
N THR A 53 -38.92 0.21 1.39
CA THR A 53 -38.42 -0.42 0.17
C THR A 53 -38.62 0.61 -0.91
N VAL A 54 -37.75 1.61 -0.96
CA VAL A 54 -37.62 2.47 -2.12
C VAL A 54 -37.12 1.54 -3.22
N PRO A 55 -37.90 1.29 -4.28
CA PRO A 55 -37.36 0.61 -5.45
C PRO A 55 -36.33 1.58 -6.04
N LEU A 56 -35.06 1.38 -5.67
CA LEU A 56 -33.94 1.93 -6.41
C LEU A 56 -34.06 1.29 -7.79
N GLY A 57 -34.70 1.99 -8.73
CA GLY A 57 -35.00 1.50 -10.08
C GLY A 57 -33.76 1.35 -10.98
N GLY A 58 -32.59 1.17 -10.38
CA GLY A 58 -31.38 0.73 -11.08
C GLY A 58 -31.24 -0.76 -10.90
N GLU A 59 -31.13 -1.51 -12.01
CA GLU A 59 -30.72 -2.90 -11.95
C GLU A 59 -29.34 -2.97 -11.29
N ALA A 60 -29.24 -3.72 -10.20
CA ALA A 60 -27.97 -3.97 -9.53
C ALA A 60 -27.01 -4.62 -10.53
N LYS A 61 -25.83 -4.03 -10.71
CA LYS A 61 -24.80 -4.59 -11.57
C LYS A 61 -24.17 -5.80 -10.87
N THR A 62 -23.85 -6.82 -11.64
CA THR A 62 -23.08 -7.96 -11.16
C THR A 62 -21.63 -7.58 -10.88
N ALA A 63 -20.94 -8.41 -10.10
CA ALA A 63 -19.52 -8.26 -9.83
C ALA A 63 -18.69 -8.24 -11.12
N GLU A 64 -19.06 -9.11 -12.06
CA GLU A 64 -18.42 -9.28 -13.36
C GLU A 64 -18.60 -8.04 -14.24
N GLU A 65 -19.79 -7.44 -14.26
CA GLU A 65 -20.06 -6.21 -15.01
C GLU A 65 -19.29 -5.01 -14.45
N ILE A 66 -19.19 -4.89 -13.13
CA ILE A 66 -18.38 -3.84 -12.48
C ILE A 66 -16.90 -4.05 -12.80
N LEU A 67 -16.41 -5.29 -12.76
CA LEU A 67 -15.01 -5.60 -13.09
C LEU A 67 -14.67 -5.47 -14.57
N ALA A 68 -15.67 -5.48 -15.47
CA ALA A 68 -15.47 -5.21 -16.89
C ALA A 68 -15.16 -3.73 -17.17
N ASP A 69 -15.49 -2.82 -16.24
CA ASP A 69 -15.17 -1.40 -16.33
C ASP A 69 -13.66 -1.15 -16.04
N PRO A 70 -12.90 -0.58 -17.00
CA PRO A 70 -11.49 -0.27 -16.78
C PRO A 70 -11.26 0.71 -15.63
N GLU A 71 -12.16 1.68 -15.40
CA GLU A 71 -12.03 2.64 -14.30
C GLU A 71 -12.20 1.94 -12.96
N ALA A 72 -13.20 1.07 -12.82
CA ALA A 72 -13.42 0.27 -11.62
C ALA A 72 -12.22 -0.62 -11.30
N ARG A 73 -11.61 -1.25 -12.32
CA ARG A 73 -10.39 -2.06 -12.15
C ARG A 73 -9.21 -1.24 -11.62
N MET A 74 -9.00 -0.02 -12.13
CA MET A 74 -7.93 0.85 -11.64
C MET A 74 -8.20 1.28 -10.19
N ILE A 75 -9.44 1.62 -9.85
CA ILE A 75 -9.84 1.93 -8.47
C ILE A 75 -9.53 0.73 -7.56
N PHE A 76 -9.94 -0.49 -7.93
CA PHE A 76 -9.70 -1.67 -7.08
C PHE A 76 -8.22 -1.99 -6.93
N THR A 77 -7.42 -1.77 -7.96
CA THR A 77 -5.96 -1.92 -7.90
C THR A 77 -5.35 -0.92 -6.92
N ALA A 78 -5.78 0.35 -6.96
CA ALA A 78 -5.33 1.37 -6.02
C ALA A 78 -5.75 1.07 -4.58
N LEU A 79 -6.95 0.53 -4.40
CA LEU A 79 -7.50 0.16 -3.09
C LEU A 79 -6.85 -1.08 -2.50
N ALA A 80 -6.39 -2.03 -3.32
CA ALA A 80 -5.72 -3.24 -2.85
C ALA A 80 -4.47 -2.93 -2.03
N ALA A 81 -3.70 -1.89 -2.39
CA ALA A 81 -2.56 -1.41 -1.61
C ALA A 81 -2.95 -0.93 -0.19
N ARG A 82 -4.22 -0.55 0.02
CA ARG A 82 -4.78 -0.11 1.30
C ARG A 82 -5.67 -1.16 1.97
N GLY A 83 -5.58 -2.42 1.53
CA GLY A 83 -6.40 -3.51 2.07
C GLY A 83 -7.88 -3.42 1.68
N CYS A 84 -8.19 -2.76 0.56
CA CYS A 84 -9.55 -2.61 0.02
C CYS A 84 -10.57 -1.96 0.97
N VAL A 85 -10.06 -1.07 1.83
CA VAL A 85 -10.87 -0.19 2.67
C VAL A 85 -10.40 1.24 2.44
N ILE A 86 -11.33 2.15 2.17
CA ILE A 86 -11.02 3.57 1.97
C ILE A 86 -11.99 4.48 2.72
N ALA A 87 -11.43 5.48 3.40
CA ALA A 87 -12.20 6.55 4.00
C ALA A 87 -12.57 7.60 2.92
N PRO A 88 -13.70 8.30 3.03
CA PRO A 88 -14.11 9.30 2.04
C PRO A 88 -13.05 10.39 1.80
N ALA A 89 -12.36 10.81 2.87
CA ALA A 89 -11.29 11.80 2.80
C ALA A 89 -10.05 11.31 2.03
N ASP A 90 -9.83 10.00 1.97
CA ASP A 90 -8.67 9.39 1.31
C ASP A 90 -8.92 9.11 -0.18
N VAL A 91 -10.17 9.17 -0.65
CA VAL A 91 -10.54 8.84 -2.04
C VAL A 91 -9.80 9.72 -3.04
N ALA A 92 -9.89 11.04 -2.87
CA ALA A 92 -9.24 11.99 -3.77
C ALA A 92 -7.70 11.85 -3.79
N PRO A 93 -6.97 11.88 -2.66
CA PRO A 93 -5.50 11.79 -2.69
C PRO A 93 -5.00 10.43 -3.19
N THR A 94 -5.76 9.34 -3.00
CA THR A 94 -5.37 8.00 -3.47
C THR A 94 -5.56 7.88 -5.00
N LEU A 95 -6.63 8.45 -5.54
CA LEU A 95 -7.03 8.22 -6.93
C LEU A 95 -6.60 9.33 -7.90
N ALA A 96 -6.35 10.55 -7.41
CA ALA A 96 -5.92 11.67 -8.25
C ALA A 96 -4.59 11.43 -9.00
N PRO A 97 -3.54 10.81 -8.40
CA PRO A 97 -2.31 10.50 -9.13
C PRO A 97 -2.52 9.55 -10.31
N LEU A 98 -3.59 8.75 -10.27
CA LEU A 98 -3.97 7.81 -11.32
C LEU A 98 -4.86 8.46 -12.40
N GLY A 99 -5.12 9.76 -12.30
CA GLY A 99 -6.01 10.48 -13.22
C GLY A 99 -7.50 10.17 -13.03
N ILE A 100 -7.88 9.49 -11.94
CA ILE A 100 -9.26 9.10 -11.66
C ILE A 100 -9.95 10.22 -10.88
N SER A 101 -11.04 10.74 -11.44
CA SER A 101 -11.82 11.80 -10.79
C SER A 101 -12.63 11.28 -9.60
N PHE A 102 -12.91 12.15 -8.64
CA PHE A 102 -13.80 11.83 -7.51
C PHE A 102 -15.20 11.41 -7.98
N GLU A 103 -15.71 11.97 -9.08
CA GLU A 103 -17.03 11.62 -9.62
C GLU A 103 -17.05 10.19 -10.19
N ALA A 104 -16.00 9.80 -10.92
CA ALA A 104 -15.83 8.43 -11.42
C ALA A 104 -15.75 7.44 -10.25
N ALA A 105 -14.93 7.75 -9.24
CA ALA A 105 -14.82 6.93 -8.04
C ALA A 105 -16.16 6.79 -7.29
N ARG A 106 -16.87 7.91 -7.09
CA ARG A 106 -18.19 7.92 -6.45
C ARG A 106 -19.20 7.09 -7.22
N ARG A 107 -19.19 7.12 -8.55
CA ARG A 107 -20.08 6.30 -9.40
C ARG A 107 -19.84 4.82 -9.16
N VAL A 108 -18.58 4.37 -9.20
CA VAL A 108 -18.21 2.98 -8.93
C VAL A 108 -18.58 2.55 -7.50
N PHE A 109 -18.35 3.39 -6.49
CA PHE A 109 -18.75 3.08 -5.12
C PHE A 109 -20.26 3.02 -4.94
N THR A 110 -21.01 3.88 -5.63
CA THR A 110 -22.49 3.84 -5.63
C THR A 110 -22.98 2.54 -6.27
N ASP A 111 -22.40 2.15 -7.40
CA ASP A 111 -22.74 0.88 -8.07
C ASP A 111 -22.44 -0.32 -7.16
N LEU A 112 -21.33 -0.31 -6.43
CA LEU A 112 -21.00 -1.35 -5.45
C LEU A 112 -21.99 -1.42 -4.29
N GLU A 113 -22.38 -0.27 -3.73
CA GLU A 113 -23.32 -0.20 -2.61
C GLU A 113 -24.73 -0.66 -3.03
N VAL A 114 -25.22 -0.19 -4.18
CA VAL A 114 -26.51 -0.60 -4.74
C VAL A 114 -26.53 -2.10 -5.04
N SER A 115 -25.40 -2.65 -5.47
CA SER A 115 -25.28 -4.08 -5.78
C SER A 115 -25.04 -4.97 -4.55
N GLY A 116 -24.93 -4.38 -3.36
CA GLY A 116 -24.61 -5.09 -2.12
C GLY A 116 -23.20 -5.70 -2.10
N LEU A 117 -22.35 -5.27 -3.03
CA LEU A 117 -20.97 -5.71 -3.18
C LEU A 117 -20.01 -4.85 -2.40
N GLY A 118 -20.37 -3.62 -2.02
CA GLY A 118 -19.60 -2.79 -1.12
C GLY A 118 -20.36 -2.54 0.17
N THR A 119 -19.64 -2.54 1.30
CA THR A 119 -20.23 -2.21 2.60
C THR A 119 -19.64 -0.91 3.12
N GLN A 120 -20.50 0.06 3.39
CA GLN A 120 -20.11 1.27 4.11
C GLN A 120 -20.23 1.01 5.62
N SER A 121 -19.15 1.27 6.32
CA SER A 121 -19.08 1.22 7.79
C SER A 121 -19.70 2.47 8.42
N SER A 122 -19.97 2.43 9.73
CA SER A 122 -20.61 3.55 10.46
C SER A 122 -19.78 4.82 10.51
N ASP A 123 -18.46 4.72 10.34
CA ASP A 123 -17.52 5.84 10.21
C ASP A 123 -17.36 6.32 8.75
N GLY A 124 -18.19 5.80 7.84
CA GLY A 124 -18.23 6.21 6.44
C GLY A 124 -17.16 5.57 5.55
N ARG A 125 -16.36 4.62 6.06
CA ARG A 125 -15.36 3.92 5.23
C ARG A 125 -16.05 2.90 4.35
N MET A 126 -15.70 2.88 3.08
CA MET A 126 -16.14 1.88 2.12
C MET A 126 -15.19 0.68 2.18
N SER A 127 -15.74 -0.51 2.38
CA SER A 127 -15.02 -1.78 2.32
C SER A 127 -15.51 -2.61 1.14
N ILE A 128 -14.56 -3.16 0.38
CA ILE A 128 -14.80 -4.03 -0.77
C ILE A 128 -14.43 -5.47 -0.36
N PRO A 129 -15.26 -6.47 -0.68
CA PRO A 129 -15.00 -7.87 -0.35
C PRO A 129 -13.75 -8.37 -1.06
N ALA A 130 -13.07 -9.33 -0.42
CA ALA A 130 -11.84 -9.91 -0.94
C ALA A 130 -11.98 -10.57 -2.32
N SER A 131 -13.20 -10.94 -2.75
CA SER A 131 -13.46 -11.47 -4.08
C SER A 131 -13.32 -10.44 -5.20
N LEU A 132 -13.54 -9.16 -4.89
CA LEU A 132 -13.40 -8.03 -5.81
C LEU A 132 -12.10 -7.27 -5.59
N CYS A 133 -11.51 -7.40 -4.40
CA CYS A 133 -10.21 -6.89 -4.09
C CYS A 133 -9.13 -7.75 -4.76
N PRO A 134 -8.39 -7.25 -5.77
CA PRO A 134 -7.24 -8.00 -6.25
C PRO A 134 -6.26 -8.18 -5.08
N PRO A 135 -5.49 -9.29 -5.05
CA PRO A 135 -4.43 -9.40 -4.06
C PRO A 135 -3.53 -8.17 -4.17
N PRO A 136 -3.04 -7.62 -3.04
CA PRO A 136 -2.10 -6.50 -3.09
C PRO A 136 -0.98 -6.93 -4.03
N GLN A 137 -0.85 -6.23 -5.15
CA GLN A 137 0.32 -6.46 -5.99
C GLN A 137 1.51 -6.13 -5.09
N PRO A 138 2.53 -7.01 -5.03
CA PRO A 138 3.74 -6.66 -4.32
C PRO A 138 4.19 -5.33 -4.92
N GLU A 139 4.20 -4.26 -4.12
CA GLU A 139 4.80 -3.00 -4.55
C GLU A 139 6.17 -3.38 -5.10
N ALA A 140 6.43 -3.00 -6.36
CA ALA A 140 7.71 -3.28 -6.97
C ALA A 140 8.76 -2.79 -5.98
N SER A 141 9.50 -3.74 -5.40
CA SER A 141 10.39 -3.39 -4.30
C SER A 141 11.37 -2.36 -4.84
N TYR A 142 11.90 -1.47 -4.00
CA TYR A 142 12.90 -0.51 -4.49
C TYR A 142 14.06 -1.22 -5.20
N ARG A 143 14.35 -2.47 -4.81
CA ARG A 143 15.26 -3.36 -5.53
C ARG A 143 14.78 -3.69 -6.95
N ASP A 144 13.51 -4.04 -7.14
CA ASP A 144 12.95 -4.32 -8.46
C ASP A 144 12.93 -3.08 -9.35
N GLN A 145 12.68 -1.90 -8.77
CA GLN A 145 12.77 -0.62 -9.50
C GLN A 145 14.20 -0.33 -9.96
N VAL A 146 15.20 -0.57 -9.10
CA VAL A 146 16.62 -0.49 -9.46
C VAL A 146 16.92 -1.49 -10.59
N LEU A 147 16.53 -2.75 -10.45
CA LEU A 147 16.76 -3.78 -11.47
C LEU A 147 16.12 -3.42 -12.82
N GLN A 148 14.89 -2.88 -12.80
CA GLN A 148 14.19 -2.42 -13.99
C GLN A 148 14.93 -1.25 -14.65
N ALA A 149 15.36 -0.25 -13.89
CA ALA A 149 16.13 0.88 -14.41
C ALA A 149 17.43 0.43 -15.10
N PHE A 150 18.17 -0.50 -14.48
CA PHE A 150 19.35 -1.09 -15.11
C PHE A 150 18.99 -1.86 -16.37
N SER A 151 17.92 -2.67 -16.35
CA SER A 151 17.47 -3.43 -17.52
C SER A 151 17.12 -2.51 -18.70
N ASP A 152 16.40 -1.42 -18.45
CA ASP A 152 16.00 -0.45 -19.48
C ASP A 152 17.19 0.31 -20.08
N ALA A 153 18.27 0.47 -19.32
CA ALA A 153 19.53 1.10 -19.74
C ALA A 153 20.54 0.13 -20.39
N GLY A 154 20.15 -1.12 -20.67
CA GLY A 154 21.09 -2.11 -21.22
C GLY A 154 22.09 -2.64 -20.20
N CYS A 155 21.64 -2.74 -18.94
CA CYS A 155 22.33 -3.32 -17.77
C CYS A 155 23.53 -2.55 -17.25
N THR A 156 23.81 -1.37 -17.80
CA THR A 156 24.85 -0.48 -17.31
C THR A 156 24.24 0.90 -17.14
N LEU A 157 24.38 1.48 -15.95
CA LEU A 157 23.96 2.84 -15.65
C LEU A 157 25.14 3.61 -15.05
N SER A 158 25.30 4.87 -15.44
CA SER A 158 26.19 5.78 -14.73
C SER A 158 25.57 6.19 -13.39
N GLU A 159 26.37 6.63 -12.43
CA GLU A 159 25.85 7.12 -11.14
C GLU A 159 24.82 8.25 -11.30
N GLU A 160 25.07 9.17 -12.24
CA GLU A 160 24.14 10.26 -12.57
C GLU A 160 22.82 9.73 -13.16
N ASP A 161 22.88 8.70 -14.01
CA ASP A 161 21.68 8.08 -14.58
C ASP A 161 20.90 7.28 -13.53
N ILE A 162 21.57 6.66 -12.54
CA ILE A 162 20.89 5.96 -11.43
C ILE A 162 20.04 6.95 -10.61
N LEU A 163 20.61 8.10 -10.26
CA LEU A 163 19.91 9.14 -9.51
C LEU A 163 18.77 9.77 -10.34
N THR A 164 18.94 9.85 -11.66
CA THR A 164 17.92 10.37 -12.58
C THR A 164 16.77 9.37 -12.78
N ALA A 165 17.08 8.08 -12.86
CA ALA A 165 16.08 7.02 -13.04
C ALA A 165 15.27 6.73 -11.77
N LEU A 166 15.82 7.07 -10.60
CA LEU A 166 15.22 6.77 -9.29
C LEU A 166 15.14 8.02 -8.41
N PRO A 167 14.40 9.06 -8.82
CA PRO A 167 14.38 10.36 -8.13
C PRO A 167 13.77 10.28 -6.71
N ASP A 168 12.95 9.27 -6.45
CA ASP A 168 12.30 9.05 -5.15
C ASP A 168 13.20 8.36 -4.11
N LEU A 169 14.34 7.81 -4.55
CA LEU A 169 15.31 7.15 -3.67
C LEU A 169 16.43 8.12 -3.30
N GLY A 170 16.44 8.58 -2.05
CA GLY A 170 17.58 9.32 -1.52
C GLY A 170 18.86 8.47 -1.54
N GLU A 171 20.01 9.12 -1.68
CA GLU A 171 21.35 8.49 -1.68
C GLU A 171 21.55 7.44 -0.56
N PRO A 172 21.18 7.66 0.72
CA PRO A 172 21.33 6.64 1.75
C PRO A 172 20.44 5.41 1.56
N GLN A 173 19.21 5.58 1.05
CA GLN A 173 18.35 4.44 0.73
C GLN A 173 18.89 3.67 -0.47
N LEU A 174 19.33 4.39 -1.51
CA LEU A 174 19.94 3.77 -2.67
C LEU A 174 21.16 2.93 -2.25
N GLN A 175 22.04 3.47 -1.41
CA GLN A 175 23.20 2.73 -0.91
C GLN A 175 22.81 1.51 -0.06
N ALA A 176 21.75 1.62 0.76
CA ALA A 176 21.23 0.48 1.52
C ALA A 176 20.68 -0.65 0.64
N ILE A 177 20.24 -0.34 -0.58
CA ILE A 177 19.76 -1.32 -1.58
C ILE A 177 20.93 -1.87 -2.40
N LEU A 178 21.84 -1.01 -2.87
CA LEU A 178 22.95 -1.40 -3.74
C LEU A 178 24.02 -2.22 -2.99
N ALA A 179 24.29 -1.91 -1.72
CA ALA A 179 25.31 -2.62 -0.92
C ALA A 179 25.06 -4.14 -0.81
N PRO A 180 23.86 -4.63 -0.43
CA PRO A 180 23.60 -6.07 -0.41
C PRO A 180 23.61 -6.69 -1.82
N MET A 181 23.21 -5.96 -2.87
CA MET A 181 23.30 -6.45 -4.25
C MET A 181 24.76 -6.65 -4.68
N GLN A 182 25.63 -5.70 -4.32
CA GLN A 182 27.06 -5.80 -4.57
C GLN A 182 27.68 -6.97 -3.79
N ALA A 183 27.34 -7.12 -2.51
CA ALA A 183 27.82 -8.21 -1.68
C ALA A 183 27.42 -9.60 -2.21
N GLN A 184 26.26 -9.69 -2.88
CA GLN A 184 25.77 -10.92 -3.50
C GLN A 184 26.32 -11.16 -4.91
N GLY A 185 27.15 -10.25 -5.44
CA GLY A 185 27.63 -10.31 -6.82
C GLY A 185 26.53 -10.09 -7.87
N ALA A 186 25.39 -9.53 -7.46
CA ALA A 186 24.28 -9.18 -8.34
C ALA A 186 24.54 -7.88 -9.12
N LEU A 187 25.42 -7.03 -8.60
CA LEU A 187 25.76 -5.73 -9.16
C LEU A 187 27.27 -5.50 -8.96
N GLU A 188 27.97 -5.14 -10.03
CA GLU A 188 29.35 -4.65 -9.96
C GLU A 188 29.33 -3.12 -10.04
N ILE A 189 29.83 -2.46 -8.99
CA ILE A 189 29.93 -0.99 -8.96
C ILE A 189 31.37 -0.62 -9.28
N GLY A 190 31.58 0.02 -10.42
CA GLY A 190 32.82 0.68 -10.81
C GLY A 190 32.93 2.10 -10.26
N SER A 191 33.95 2.85 -10.68
CA SER A 191 34.18 4.21 -10.17
C SER A 191 33.15 5.26 -10.60
N LEU A 192 32.39 5.01 -11.68
CA LEU A 192 31.40 5.95 -12.24
C LEU A 192 30.13 5.27 -12.77
N SER A 193 30.04 3.94 -12.69
CA SER A 193 28.94 3.18 -13.28
C SER A 193 28.70 1.88 -12.51
N GLY A 194 27.45 1.45 -12.48
CA GLY A 194 27.08 0.10 -12.07
C GLY A 194 26.82 -0.78 -13.30
N THR A 195 27.12 -2.08 -13.19
CA THR A 195 26.73 -3.09 -14.17
C THR A 195 26.05 -4.25 -13.46
N LEU A 196 24.85 -4.63 -13.91
CA LEU A 196 24.17 -5.80 -13.38
C LEU A 196 24.85 -7.09 -13.82
N ALA A 197 24.85 -8.08 -12.94
CA ALA A 197 25.32 -9.41 -13.29
C ALA A 197 24.50 -9.98 -14.46
N PRO A 198 25.12 -10.74 -15.39
CA PRO A 198 24.45 -11.35 -16.53
C PRO A 198 23.10 -12.06 -16.24
N PRO A 199 22.93 -12.85 -15.16
CA PRO A 199 21.64 -13.50 -14.90
C PRO A 199 20.49 -12.53 -14.54
N LEU A 200 20.81 -11.31 -14.12
CA LEU A 200 19.85 -10.27 -13.79
C LEU A 200 19.68 -9.26 -14.94
N CYS A 201 20.71 -9.15 -15.77
CA CYS A 201 20.73 -8.35 -16.98
C CYS A 201 20.00 -9.07 -18.11
N GLY A 202 18.76 -8.66 -18.40
CA GLY A 202 18.05 -9.15 -19.58
C GLY A 202 17.39 -10.51 -19.42
N GLY A 203 16.90 -10.80 -18.20
CA GLY A 203 15.94 -11.86 -17.86
C GLY A 203 15.90 -12.95 -18.92
N GLU A 204 16.95 -13.78 -18.92
CA GLU A 204 17.19 -14.77 -19.96
C GLU A 204 15.90 -15.56 -20.15
N THR A 205 15.24 -15.25 -21.27
CA THR A 205 14.23 -16.09 -21.87
C THR A 205 14.95 -17.35 -22.30
N ALA A 206 15.26 -18.20 -21.32
CA ALA A 206 15.53 -19.61 -21.51
C ALA A 206 14.20 -20.31 -21.88
N SER A 207 13.54 -19.82 -22.93
CA SER A 207 12.62 -20.62 -23.74
C SER A 207 13.49 -21.45 -24.68
N ARG A 208 13.92 -22.61 -24.18
CA ARG A 208 14.25 -23.76 -25.02
C ARG A 208 13.06 -24.69 -25.10
#